data_AF-F8JHG9-F1
#
_entry.id   AF-F8JHG9-F1
#
_cell.length_a   1.000
_cell.length_b   1.000
_cell.length_c   1.000
_cell.angle_alpha   90.00
_cell.angle_beta   90.00
_cell.angle_gamma   90.00
#
_symmetry.space_group_name_H-M   'P 1'
#
loop_
_entity.id
_entity.type
_entity.pdbx_description
1 polymer ?
#
loop_
_entity_poly.entity_id
_entity_poly.type
_entity_poly.pdbx_seq_one_letter_code
_entity_poly.pdbx_strand_id
1 'polypeptide(L)'
;MGLLRLATVAAIGIALLPSDKEQQQHLYERAGATAEWVVTFCDRNATVCTKSAELWTQFVAKAQFGAQLAYEMAKEHYAGDGMNTASLKLDDSKTGGRLAPAVLERDSGTLTPLDKQPDWRGKSANRNGI
;
A
#
# COMPACT_ATOMS: atom_id res chain seq x y z
N MET A 1 -14.82 -8.62 3.54
CA MET A 1 -13.71 -9.39 2.90
C MET A 1 -12.30 -8.94 3.32
N GLY A 2 -12.05 -7.67 3.67
CA GLY A 2 -10.69 -7.20 4.05
C GLY A 2 -10.17 -7.73 5.39
N LEU A 3 -10.99 -7.69 6.44
CA LEU A 3 -10.60 -8.13 7.79
C LEU A 3 -10.22 -9.62 7.87
N LEU A 4 -10.97 -10.48 7.17
CA LEU A 4 -10.65 -11.90 7.10
C LEU A 4 -9.28 -12.13 6.46
N ARG A 5 -8.94 -11.40 5.38
CA ARG A 5 -7.61 -11.52 4.76
C ARG A 5 -6.49 -11.03 5.68
N LEU A 6 -6.74 -9.95 6.42
CA LEU A 6 -5.79 -9.41 7.40
C LEU A 6 -5.55 -10.41 8.54
N ALA A 7 -6.63 -11.02 9.07
CA ALA A 7 -6.55 -12.07 10.06
C ALA A 7 -5.83 -13.33 9.54
N THR A 8 -6.08 -13.73 8.28
CA THR A 8 -5.37 -14.85 7.65
C THR A 8 -3.87 -14.58 7.55
N VAL A 9 -3.47 -13.37 7.11
CA VAL A 9 -2.05 -13.01 7.01
C VAL A 9 -1.39 -12.96 8.38
N ALA A 10 -2.08 -12.41 9.39
CA ALA A 10 -1.58 -12.39 10.77
C ALA A 10 -1.41 -13.81 11.32
N ALA A 11 -2.40 -14.69 11.09
CA ALA A 11 -2.34 -16.09 11.52
C ALA A 11 -1.18 -16.85 10.85
N ILE A 12 -0.94 -16.63 9.55
CA ILE A 12 0.21 -17.19 8.83
C ILE A 12 1.52 -16.69 9.46
N GLY A 13 1.61 -15.39 9.76
CA GLY A 13 2.78 -14.81 10.43
C GLY A 13 3.07 -15.48 11.76
N ILE A 14 2.06 -15.63 12.61
CA ILE A 14 2.18 -16.29 13.92
C ILE A 14 2.54 -17.78 13.77
N ALA A 15 1.95 -18.47 12.80
CA ALA A 15 2.23 -19.89 12.55
C ALA A 15 3.66 -20.16 12.07
N LEU A 16 4.31 -19.17 11.45
CA LEU A 16 5.70 -19.25 11.00
C LEU A 16 6.71 -18.94 12.12
N LEU A 17 6.27 -18.39 13.27
CA LEU A 17 7.17 -18.16 14.40
C LEU A 17 7.48 -19.51 15.07
N PRO A 18 8.77 -19.85 15.27
CA PRO A 18 9.12 -21.08 15.95
C PRO A 18 8.74 -20.99 17.43
N SER A 19 8.01 -22.00 17.89
CA SER A 19 7.61 -22.16 19.29
C SER A 19 8.69 -22.82 20.15
N ASP A 20 9.67 -23.48 19.53
CA ASP A 20 10.75 -24.19 20.21
C ASP A 20 11.92 -23.25 20.58
N LYS A 21 12.44 -23.39 21.80
CA LYS A 21 13.54 -22.56 22.31
C LYS A 21 14.86 -22.78 21.55
N GLU A 22 15.14 -23.98 21.06
CA GLU A 22 16.35 -24.24 20.26
C GLU A 22 16.24 -23.59 18.87
N GLN A 23 15.06 -23.66 18.25
CA GLN A 23 14.81 -23.02 16.96
C GLN A 23 14.82 -21.49 17.08
N GLN A 24 14.37 -20.94 18.21
CA GLN A 24 14.48 -19.52 18.50
C GLN A 24 15.94 -19.07 18.58
N GLN A 25 16.82 -19.84 19.25
CA GLN A 25 18.25 -19.50 19.31
C GLN A 25 18.89 -19.46 17.93
N HIS A 26 18.63 -20.44 17.07
CA HIS A 26 19.12 -20.42 15.71
C HIS A 26 18.56 -19.28 14.85
N LEU A 27 17.32 -18.85 15.10
CA LEU A 27 16.79 -17.64 14.48
C LEU A 27 17.49 -16.38 14.99
N TYR A 28 17.79 -16.29 16.29
CA TYR A 28 18.53 -15.16 16.85
C TYR A 28 19.96 -15.09 16.31
N GLU A 29 20.66 -16.22 16.20
CA GLU A 29 21.98 -16.30 15.57
C GLU A 29 21.94 -15.83 14.12
N ARG A 30 20.98 -16.34 13.34
CA ARG A 30 20.79 -15.92 11.94
C ARG A 30 20.44 -14.45 11.84
N ALA A 31 19.54 -13.95 12.68
CA ALA A 31 19.17 -12.55 12.72
C ALA A 31 20.36 -11.66 13.08
N GLY A 32 21.24 -12.10 13.98
CA GLY A 32 22.50 -11.43 14.30
C GLY A 32 23.42 -11.33 13.09
N ALA A 33 23.61 -12.43 12.36
CA ALA A 33 24.40 -12.43 11.13
C ALA A 33 23.82 -11.52 10.04
N THR A 34 22.49 -11.47 9.89
CA THR A 34 21.85 -10.52 8.96
C THR A 34 22.03 -9.07 9.41
N ALA A 35 21.93 -8.80 10.71
CA ALA A 35 22.13 -7.45 11.23
C ALA A 35 23.56 -6.95 10.94
N GLU A 36 24.57 -7.81 11.15
CA GLU A 36 25.95 -7.51 10.79
C GLU A 36 26.12 -7.20 9.29
N TRP A 37 25.48 -8.00 8.43
CA TRP A 37 25.49 -7.76 6.99
C TRP A 37 24.82 -6.42 6.61
N VAL A 38 23.71 -6.06 7.25
CA VAL A 38 23.03 -4.78 6.99
C VAL A 38 23.90 -3.60 7.42
N VAL A 39 24.55 -3.70 8.59
CA VAL A 39 25.44 -2.64 9.09
C VAL A 39 26.61 -2.44 8.14
N THR A 40 27.28 -3.53 7.73
CA THR A 40 28.39 -3.46 6.78
C THR A 40 27.95 -3.03 5.38
N PHE A 41 26.72 -3.36 4.95
CA PHE A 41 26.15 -2.85 3.72
C PHE A 41 25.93 -1.33 3.77
N CYS A 42 25.40 -0.82 4.88
CA CYS A 42 25.18 0.62 5.06
C CYS A 42 26.50 1.40 5.14
N ASP A 43 27.53 0.83 5.73
CA ASP A 43 28.88 1.43 5.73
C ASP A 43 29.41 1.59 4.30
N ARG A 44 29.22 0.57 3.45
CA ARG A 44 29.64 0.60 2.03
C ARG A 44 28.71 1.39 1.11
N ASN A 45 27.44 1.54 1.46
CA ASN A 45 26.41 2.15 0.63
C ASN A 45 25.61 3.21 1.41
N ALA A 46 26.32 4.19 1.99
CA ALA A 46 25.73 5.21 2.86
C ALA A 46 24.52 5.92 2.23
N THR A 47 24.61 6.29 0.94
CA THR A 47 23.52 6.99 0.23
C THR A 47 22.23 6.18 0.18
N VAL A 48 22.33 4.86 -0.05
CA VAL A 48 21.16 3.99 -0.12
C VAL A 48 20.51 3.87 1.27
N CYS A 49 21.32 3.72 2.32
CA CYS A 49 20.78 3.65 3.68
C CYS A 49 20.18 4.98 4.15
N THR A 50 20.73 6.12 3.77
CA THR A 50 20.09 7.42 4.08
C THR A 50 18.73 7.55 3.39
N LYS A 51 18.64 7.18 2.11
CA LYS A 51 17.38 7.26 1.35
C LYS A 51 16.34 6.26 1.83
N SER A 52 16.75 5.04 2.17
CA SER A 52 15.83 4.06 2.75
C SER A 52 15.34 4.49 4.13
N ALA A 53 16.19 5.09 4.97
CA ALA A 53 15.78 5.64 6.26
C ALA A 53 14.74 6.77 6.12
N GLU A 54 14.92 7.65 5.14
CA GLU A 54 13.97 8.72 4.82
C GLU A 54 12.60 8.16 4.39
N LEU A 55 12.58 7.13 3.55
CA LEU A 55 11.33 6.48 3.13
C LEU A 55 10.69 5.68 4.27
N TRP A 56 11.51 5.06 5.12
CA TRP A 56 11.06 4.30 6.27
C TRP A 56 10.35 5.18 7.29
N THR A 57 10.87 6.38 7.58
CA THR A 57 10.20 7.31 8.51
C THR A 57 8.82 7.73 8.01
N GLN A 58 8.68 8.00 6.72
CA GLN A 58 7.38 8.31 6.10
C GLN A 58 6.43 7.11 6.17
N PHE A 59 6.93 5.90 5.92
CA PHE A 59 6.14 4.68 6.03
C PHE A 59 5.64 4.47 7.47
N VAL A 60 6.51 4.60 8.48
CA VAL A 60 6.14 4.49 9.90
C VAL A 60 5.10 5.54 10.27
N ALA A 61 5.26 6.78 9.81
CA ALA A 61 4.28 7.85 10.03
C ALA A 61 2.91 7.58 9.39
N LYS A 62 2.86 6.84 8.27
CA LYS A 62 1.59 6.39 7.68
C LYS A 62 1.02 5.18 8.40
N ALA A 63 1.87 4.27 8.85
CA ALA A 63 1.48 3.08 9.60
C ALA A 63 0.88 3.45 10.97
N GLN A 64 1.47 4.42 11.70
CA GLN A 64 0.94 4.88 12.99
C GLN A 64 -0.47 5.46 12.81
N PHE A 65 -0.69 6.26 11.77
CA PHE A 65 -2.00 6.85 11.49
C PHE A 65 -3.01 5.77 11.08
N GLY A 66 -2.62 4.85 10.20
CA GLY A 66 -3.46 3.73 9.82
C GLY A 66 -3.84 2.82 11.00
N ALA A 67 -2.90 2.58 11.92
CA ALA A 67 -3.14 1.81 13.12
C ALA A 67 -4.09 2.53 14.09
N GLN A 68 -3.90 3.84 14.30
CA GLN A 68 -4.81 4.65 15.12
C GLN A 68 -6.23 4.66 14.53
N LEU A 69 -6.38 4.89 13.23
CA LEU A 69 -7.67 4.84 12.54
C LEU A 69 -8.35 3.48 12.67
N ALA A 70 -7.60 2.39 12.46
CA ALA A 70 -8.13 1.03 12.62
C ALA A 70 -8.58 0.76 14.06
N TYR A 71 -7.82 1.25 15.04
CA TYR A 71 -8.16 1.14 16.46
C TYR A 71 -9.40 1.96 16.83
N GLU A 72 -9.52 3.19 16.34
CA GLU A 72 -10.69 4.06 16.54
C GLU A 72 -11.95 3.43 15.93
N MET A 73 -11.89 2.96 14.68
CA MET A 73 -13.02 2.24 14.06
C MET A 73 -13.40 0.97 14.84
N ALA A 74 -12.41 0.17 15.27
CA ALA A 74 -12.68 -1.00 16.09
C ALA A 74 -13.36 -0.61 17.42
N LYS A 75 -12.86 0.42 18.10
CA LYS A 75 -13.44 0.91 19.35
C LYS A 75 -14.88 1.41 19.17
N GLU A 76 -15.19 2.13 18.09
CA GLU A 76 -16.55 2.54 17.76
C GLU A 76 -17.47 1.34 17.50
N HIS A 77 -16.98 0.33 16.77
CA HIS A 77 -17.72 -0.91 16.56
C HIS A 77 -17.98 -1.69 17.86
N TYR A 78 -17.03 -1.73 18.80
CA TYR A 78 -17.21 -2.39 20.10
C TYR A 78 -18.04 -1.58 21.11
N ALA A 79 -18.00 -0.24 21.03
CA ALA A 79 -18.80 0.64 21.88
C ALA A 79 -20.26 0.79 21.39
N GLY A 80 -20.53 0.44 20.13
CA GLY A 80 -21.83 0.59 19.48
C GLY A 80 -22.64 -0.69 19.26
N ASP A 81 -22.16 -1.87 19.67
CA ASP A 81 -22.86 -3.14 19.37
C ASP A 81 -23.97 -3.46 20.38
N GLY A 82 -25.03 -2.66 20.29
CA GLY A 82 -26.35 -3.25 20.11
C GLY A 82 -26.47 -3.68 18.65
N MET A 83 -26.25 -4.97 18.42
CA MET A 83 -26.34 -5.70 17.15
C MET A 83 -27.36 -5.12 16.16
N ASN A 84 -26.89 -4.46 15.09
CA ASN A 84 -27.58 -4.39 13.80
C ASN A 84 -26.61 -4.00 12.68
N THR A 85 -26.27 -5.02 11.88
CA THR A 85 -26.03 -4.96 10.43
C THR A 85 -25.35 -3.70 9.89
N ALA A 86 -24.04 -3.82 9.66
CA ALA A 86 -23.27 -2.92 8.82
C ALA A 86 -23.89 -2.83 7.41
N SER A 87 -24.80 -1.88 7.24
CA SER A 87 -25.21 -1.31 5.97
C SER A 87 -24.84 0.16 6.08
N LEU A 88 -23.76 0.57 5.38
CA LEU A 88 -23.46 1.97 5.11
C LEU A 88 -24.66 2.56 4.36
N LYS A 89 -25.65 3.05 5.09
CA LYS A 89 -26.67 3.94 4.58
C LYS A 89 -26.04 5.33 4.59
N LEU A 90 -25.42 5.66 3.46
CA LEU A 90 -25.12 7.05 3.14
C LEU A 90 -26.48 7.72 2.94
N ASP A 91 -26.90 8.56 3.88
CA ASP A 91 -28.16 9.32 3.79
C ASP A 91 -28.13 10.20 2.54
N ASP A 92 -28.74 9.68 1.48
CA ASP A 92 -29.16 10.39 0.28
C ASP A 92 -30.37 11.27 0.60
N SER A 93 -30.15 12.39 1.29
CA SER A 93 -31.19 13.39 1.55
C SER A 93 -30.61 14.76 1.87
N LYS A 94 -29.93 15.36 0.87
CA LYS A 94 -30.14 16.74 0.41
C LYS A 94 -29.06 17.10 -0.59
N THR A 95 -29.48 17.62 -1.75
CA THR A 95 -28.68 18.09 -2.89
C THR A 95 -28.10 16.99 -3.77
N GLY A 96 -28.88 16.57 -4.77
CA GLY A 96 -28.51 15.60 -5.80
C GLY A 96 -27.40 16.10 -6.72
N GLY A 97 -26.16 15.98 -6.28
CA GLY A 97 -24.99 15.97 -7.14
C GLY A 97 -24.40 14.57 -7.16
N ARG A 98 -24.41 13.90 -8.32
CA ARG A 98 -23.58 12.70 -8.53
C ARG A 98 -22.14 13.07 -8.17
N LEU A 99 -21.61 12.49 -7.10
CA LEU A 99 -20.19 12.54 -6.80
C LEU A 99 -19.47 11.72 -7.87
N ALA A 100 -19.11 12.39 -8.96
CA ALA A 100 -18.18 11.86 -9.93
C ALA A 100 -16.84 11.62 -9.23
N PRO A 101 -16.09 10.54 -9.57
CA PRO A 101 -14.73 10.40 -9.11
C PRO A 101 -13.93 11.65 -9.47
N ALA A 102 -13.02 12.08 -8.59
CA ALA A 102 -12.13 13.19 -8.87
C ALA A 102 -11.42 12.94 -10.21
N VAL A 103 -11.83 13.66 -11.25
CA VAL A 103 -11.11 13.69 -12.52
C VAL A 103 -9.79 14.35 -12.19
N LEU A 104 -8.71 13.56 -12.17
CA LEU A 104 -7.39 14.11 -12.28
C LEU A 104 -7.33 14.78 -13.65
N GLU A 105 -7.56 16.09 -13.71
CA GLU A 105 -7.02 16.92 -14.79
C GLU A 105 -5.50 16.79 -14.68
N ARG A 106 -4.97 15.69 -15.25
CA ARG A 106 -3.62 15.64 -15.77
C ARG A 106 -3.64 16.53 -17.00
N ASP A 107 -3.72 17.83 -16.75
CA ASP A 107 -3.45 18.79 -17.78
C ASP A 107 -1.97 18.63 -18.11
N SER A 108 -1.72 18.09 -19.30
CA SER A 108 -0.41 17.78 -19.86
C SER A 108 0.45 16.76 -19.09
N GLY A 109 0.45 15.52 -19.58
CA GLY A 109 1.69 14.74 -19.53
C GLY A 109 2.85 15.52 -20.18
N THR A 110 4.09 15.03 -20.09
CA THR A 110 5.29 15.63 -20.70
C THR A 110 5.26 15.70 -22.24
N LEU A 111 4.10 15.41 -22.85
CA LEU A 111 3.89 15.36 -24.28
C LEU A 111 3.45 16.74 -24.78
N THR A 112 4.27 17.32 -25.64
CA THR A 112 3.97 18.55 -26.37
C THR A 112 2.84 18.32 -27.38
N PRO A 113 2.19 19.38 -27.89
CA PRO A 113 1.22 19.26 -28.99
C PRO A 113 1.79 18.58 -30.25
N LEU A 114 3.11 18.69 -30.44
CA LEU A 114 3.83 18.04 -31.54
C LEU A 114 3.88 16.51 -31.36
N ASP A 115 4.10 16.03 -30.13
CA ASP A 115 4.17 14.60 -29.81
C ASP A 115 2.83 13.86 -29.99
N LYS A 116 1.73 14.63 -30.01
CA LYS A 116 0.37 14.12 -30.23
C LYS A 116 0.03 13.97 -31.72
N GLN A 117 0.87 14.46 -32.63
CA GLN A 117 0.62 14.33 -34.06
C GLN A 117 0.73 12.86 -34.49
N PRO A 118 -0.15 12.38 -35.39
CA PRO A 118 -0.23 10.97 -35.76
C PRO A 118 0.94 10.48 -36.64
N ASP A 119 1.93 11.32 -36.94
CA ASP A 119 3.04 10.99 -37.85
C ASP A 119 3.88 9.78 -37.38
N TRP A 120 3.95 9.54 -36.06
CA TRP A 120 4.62 8.35 -35.50
C TRP A 120 3.83 7.05 -35.65
N ARG A 121 2.53 7.10 -36.00
CA ARG A 121 1.67 5.91 -36.12
C ARG A 121 1.87 5.15 -37.43
N GLY A 122 2.83 5.56 -38.27
CA GLY A 122 3.08 4.98 -39.57
C GLY A 122 1.98 5.34 -40.57
N LYS A 123 2.32 5.35 -41.86
CA LYS A 123 1.33 5.61 -42.92
C LYS A 123 0.31 4.47 -42.90
N SER A 124 -0.97 4.78 -42.71
CA SER A 124 -2.04 3.81 -42.91
C SER A 124 -1.98 3.34 -44.36
N ALA A 125 -1.55 2.10 -44.57
CA ALA A 125 -1.61 1.48 -45.89
C ALA A 125 -3.09 1.44 -46.30
N ASN A 126 -3.43 2.22 -47.33
CA ASN A 126 -4.75 2.22 -47.95
C ASN A 126 -5.05 0.79 -48.41
N ARG A 127 -5.97 0.13 -47.72
CA ARG A 127 -6.39 -1.25 -48.02
C ARG A 127 -7.51 -1.21 -49.07
N ASN A 128 -7.22 -0.67 -50.24
CA ASN A 128 -7.99 -0.95 -51.45
C ASN A 128 -7.41 -2.21 -52.07
N GLY A 129 -7.87 -3.35 -51.55
CA GLY A 129 -7.62 -4.67 -52.13
C GLY A 129 -8.41 -4.84 -53.43
N ILE A 130 -7.74 -5.50 -54.38
CA ILE A 130 -8.22 -6.00 -55.67
C ILE A 130 -9.43 -6.92 -55.47
#